data_AF-A0A662HKX7-F1
#
_entry.id   AF-A0A662HKX7-F1
#
_cell.length_a   1.000
_cell.length_b   1.000
_cell.length_c   1.000
_cell.angle_alpha   90.00
_cell.angle_beta   90.00
_cell.angle_gamma   90.00
#
_symmetry.space_group_name_H-M   'P 1'
#
loop_
_entity.id
_entity.type
_entity.pdbx_description
1 polymer ?
#
loop_
_entity_poly.entity_id
_entity_poly.type
_entity_poly.pdbx_seq_one_letter_code
_entity_poly.pdbx_strand_id
1 'polypeptide(L)'
;MSGDVGSIVGSIITTRLALGILTPSLHSIKSQWRSMLLTWLSSMIVYILSPIIVLPILGLGLRLYIQSLPVIVLTNILTIPIVITISILIAVLTYGKGFDPDNFVNPIESSLADMITSLMLLMSIQILT
;
A
#
# COMPACT_ATOMS: atom_id res chain seq x y z
N MET A 1 1.06 -7.32 2.68
CA MET A 1 -0.21 -6.61 2.35
C MET A 1 0.08 -5.23 1.80
N SER A 2 0.70 -4.34 2.58
CA SER A 2 1.00 -2.97 2.14
C SER A 2 2.07 -2.96 1.05
N GLY A 3 3.12 -3.78 1.22
CA GLY A 3 4.11 -4.07 0.18
C GLY A 3 3.48 -4.45 -1.16
N ASP A 4 2.50 -5.36 -1.13
CA ASP A 4 1.81 -5.82 -2.34
C ASP A 4 1.07 -4.67 -3.05
N VAL A 5 0.48 -3.75 -2.27
CA VAL A 5 -0.19 -2.55 -2.82
C VAL A 5 0.82 -1.65 -3.52
N GLY A 6 1.96 -1.37 -2.88
CA GLY A 6 2.96 -0.52 -3.48
C GLY A 6 3.66 -1.17 -4.67
N SER A 7 3.82 -2.50 -4.69
CA SER A 7 4.30 -3.24 -5.86
C SER A 7 3.30 -3.20 -7.02
N ILE A 8 2.00 -3.43 -6.77
CA ILE A 8 0.94 -3.31 -7.81
C ILE A 8 0.93 -1.90 -8.41
N VAL A 9 0.93 -0.87 -7.56
CA VAL A 9 0.96 0.52 -8.03
C VAL A 9 2.25 0.80 -8.78
N GLY A 10 3.39 0.35 -8.24
CA GLY A 10 4.70 0.40 -8.87
C GLY A 10 4.64 -0.13 -10.30
N SER A 11 4.31 -1.41 -10.47
CA SER A 11 4.25 -2.06 -11.79
C SER A 11 3.31 -1.37 -12.76
N ILE A 12 2.14 -0.87 -12.32
CA ILE A 12 1.24 -0.11 -13.20
C ILE A 12 1.94 1.15 -13.74
N ILE A 13 2.64 1.89 -12.88
CA ILE A 13 3.32 3.13 -13.26
C ILE A 13 4.54 2.82 -14.12
N THR A 14 5.40 1.89 -13.72
CA THR A 14 6.64 1.55 -14.44
C THR A 14 6.34 1.00 -15.84
N THR A 15 5.36 0.10 -15.96
CA THR A 15 4.92 -0.43 -17.27
C THR A 15 4.40 0.68 -18.19
N ARG A 16 3.60 1.60 -17.67
CA ARG A 16 3.03 2.69 -18.50
C ARG A 16 4.05 3.75 -18.87
N LEU A 17 5.05 3.99 -18.02
CA LEU A 17 6.21 4.82 -18.35
C LEU A 17 7.02 4.17 -19.48
N ALA A 18 7.32 2.87 -19.36
CA ALA A 18 8.07 2.11 -20.37
C ALA A 18 7.35 2.06 -21.73
N LEU A 19 6.02 1.97 -21.74
CA LEU A 19 5.21 2.03 -22.96
C LEU A 19 5.03 3.46 -23.52
N GLY A 20 5.56 4.50 -22.87
CA GLY A 20 5.39 5.90 -23.27
C GLY A 20 3.97 6.45 -23.12
N ILE A 21 3.09 5.72 -22.41
CA ILE A 21 1.70 6.13 -22.14
C ILE A 21 1.65 7.23 -21.07
N LEU A 22 2.58 7.16 -20.11
CA LEU A 22 2.74 8.17 -19.07
C LEU A 22 4.07 8.91 -19.26
N THR A 23 4.10 10.17 -18.84
CA THR A 23 5.35 10.91 -18.67
C THR A 23 5.79 10.83 -17.20
N PRO A 24 7.10 10.94 -16.90
CA PRO A 24 7.61 10.94 -15.53
C PRO A 24 7.29 12.26 -14.81
N SER A 25 6.00 12.52 -14.60
CA SER A 25 5.49 13.69 -13.89
C SER A 25 4.34 13.29 -12.98
N LEU A 26 4.34 13.83 -11.76
CA LEU A 26 3.25 13.60 -10.80
C LEU A 26 1.89 14.05 -11.35
N HIS A 27 1.88 15.06 -12.22
CA HIS A 27 0.68 15.52 -12.89
C HIS A 27 0.11 14.46 -13.84
N SER A 28 0.94 13.83 -14.68
CA SER A 28 0.50 12.77 -15.59
C SER A 28 -0.05 11.57 -14.80
N ILE A 29 0.57 11.24 -13.67
CA ILE A 29 0.17 10.11 -12.83
C ILE A 29 -1.17 10.33 -12.12
N LYS A 30 -1.60 11.59 -11.90
CA LYS A 30 -2.96 11.85 -11.38
C LYS A 30 -4.06 11.25 -12.25
N SER A 31 -3.81 11.02 -13.55
CA SER A 31 -4.74 10.31 -14.43
C SER A 31 -5.01 8.86 -13.99
N GLN A 32 -4.13 8.27 -13.17
CA GLN A 32 -4.19 6.90 -12.66
C GLN A 32 -4.86 6.76 -11.30
N TRP A 33 -5.49 7.82 -10.81
CA TRP A 33 -6.14 7.82 -9.49
C TRP A 33 -7.17 6.68 -9.32
N ARG A 34 -7.88 6.31 -10.40
CA ARG A 34 -8.87 5.21 -10.34
C ARG A 34 -8.20 3.88 -10.03
N SER A 35 -7.08 3.58 -10.68
CA SER A 35 -6.32 2.37 -10.41
C SER A 35 -5.80 2.36 -8.98
N MET A 36 -5.29 3.49 -8.48
CA MET A 36 -4.83 3.60 -7.09
C MET A 36 -5.95 3.41 -6.07
N LEU A 37 -7.11 4.01 -6.32
CA LEU A 37 -8.28 3.86 -5.47
C LEU A 37 -8.76 2.40 -5.44
N LEU A 38 -8.81 1.74 -6.61
CA LEU A 38 -9.19 0.33 -6.69
C LEU A 38 -8.21 -0.58 -5.95
N THR A 39 -6.90 -0.34 -6.07
CA THR A 39 -5.88 -1.07 -5.31
C THR A 39 -6.04 -0.84 -3.81
N TRP A 40 -6.31 0.40 -3.38
CA TRP A 40 -6.56 0.70 -1.97
C TRP A 40 -7.81 -0.01 -1.45
N LEU A 41 -8.94 0.07 -2.17
CA LEU A 41 -10.18 -0.63 -1.78
C LEU A 41 -9.97 -2.15 -1.74
N SER A 42 -9.23 -2.71 -2.69
CA SER A 42 -8.86 -4.13 -2.67
C SER A 42 -8.08 -4.47 -1.40
N SER A 43 -7.07 -3.66 -1.03
CA SER A 43 -6.30 -3.86 0.20
C SER A 43 -7.16 -3.82 1.45
N MET A 44 -8.17 -2.94 1.50
CA MET A 44 -9.09 -2.82 2.63
C MET A 44 -9.86 -4.13 2.84
N ILE A 45 -10.33 -4.75 1.75
CA ILE A 45 -10.99 -6.05 1.80
C ILE A 45 -10.05 -7.09 2.40
N VAL A 46 -8.80 -7.16 1.94
CA VAL A 46 -7.85 -8.15 2.47
C VAL A 46 -7.54 -7.89 3.95
N TYR A 47 -7.33 -6.65 4.36
CA TYR A 47 -7.10 -6.27 5.78
C TYR A 47 -8.24 -6.73 6.70
N ILE A 48 -9.49 -6.58 6.26
CA ILE A 48 -10.68 -6.96 7.03
C ILE A 48 -10.86 -8.49 7.07
N LEU A 49 -10.63 -9.18 5.96
CA LEU A 49 -10.91 -10.61 5.84
C LEU A 49 -9.80 -11.49 6.41
N SER A 50 -8.52 -11.11 6.28
CA SER A 50 -7.39 -11.93 6.73
C SER A 50 -7.47 -12.33 8.22
N PRO A 51 -7.78 -11.44 9.17
CA PRO A 51 -7.93 -11.82 10.57
C PRO A 51 -9.00 -12.87 10.80
N ILE A 52 -10.14 -12.81 10.09
CA ILE A 52 -11.25 -13.77 10.23
C ILE A 52 -10.78 -15.20 9.97
N ILE A 53 -9.90 -15.37 8.99
CA ILE A 53 -9.32 -16.68 8.63
C ILE A 53 -8.38 -17.19 9.74
N VAL A 54 -7.66 -16.28 10.41
CA VAL A 54 -6.63 -16.60 11.41
C VAL A 54 -7.22 -16.85 12.80
N LEU A 55 -8.32 -16.21 13.18
CA LEU A 55 -8.98 -16.36 14.49
C LEU A 55 -9.18 -17.82 14.95
N PRO A 56 -9.79 -18.73 14.16
CA PRO A 56 -10.02 -20.10 14.60
C PRO A 56 -8.72 -20.90 14.76
N ILE A 57 -7.70 -20.60 13.96
CA ILE A 57 -6.38 -21.25 14.04
C ILE A 57 -5.70 -20.92 15.37
N LEU A 58 -5.88 -19.70 15.86
CA LEU A 58 -5.33 -19.23 17.12
C LEU A 58 -6.24 -19.48 18.34
N GLY A 59 -7.41 -20.10 18.15
CA GLY A 59 -8.40 -20.30 19.22
C GLY A 59 -9.00 -18.98 19.75
N LEU A 60 -8.97 -17.91 18.96
CA LEU A 60 -9.44 -16.58 19.35
C LEU A 60 -10.92 -16.40 18.98
N GLY A 61 -11.68 -15.74 19.85
CA GLY A 61 -13.10 -15.48 19.65
C GLY A 61 -13.39 -14.27 18.76
N LEU A 62 -14.57 -14.26 18.12
CA LEU A 62 -15.05 -13.16 17.26
C LEU A 62 -15.11 -11.80 17.98
N ARG A 63 -15.31 -11.80 19.30
CA ARG A 63 -15.32 -10.58 20.13
C ARG A 63 -14.00 -9.81 20.02
N LEU A 64 -12.86 -10.51 20.02
CA LEU A 64 -11.54 -9.87 19.89
C LEU A 64 -11.40 -9.21 18.52
N TYR A 65 -11.86 -9.89 17.47
CA TYR A 65 -11.86 -9.32 16.12
C TYR A 65 -12.67 -8.04 16.03
N ILE A 66 -13.90 -8.04 16.54
CA ILE A 66 -14.76 -6.86 16.54
C ILE A 66 -14.10 -5.68 17.29
N GLN A 67 -13.42 -5.96 18.41
CA GLN A 67 -12.68 -4.94 19.16
C GLN A 67 -11.45 -4.42 18.40
N SER A 68 -10.77 -5.27 17.64
CA SER A 68 -9.60 -4.89 16.83
C SER A 68 -9.95 -4.24 15.49
N LEU A 69 -11.18 -4.37 15.02
CA LEU A 69 -11.60 -3.91 13.68
C LEU A 69 -11.35 -2.41 13.44
N PRO A 70 -11.64 -1.49 14.38
CA PRO A 70 -11.32 -0.07 14.21
C PRO A 70 -9.83 0.18 14.01
N VAL A 71 -8.98 -0.53 14.76
CA VAL A 71 -7.51 -0.42 14.65
C VAL A 71 -7.03 -0.92 13.30
N ILE A 72 -7.55 -2.06 12.82
CA ILE A 72 -7.20 -2.63 11.52
C ILE A 72 -7.57 -1.68 10.38
N VAL A 73 -8.79 -1.13 10.40
CA VAL A 73 -9.28 -0.20 9.39
C VAL A 73 -8.47 1.10 9.41
N LEU A 74 -8.23 1.68 10.59
CA LEU A 74 -7.44 2.90 10.72
C LEU A 74 -6.00 2.69 10.24
N THR A 75 -5.39 1.54 10.56
CA THR A 75 -4.04 1.18 10.08
C THR A 75 -3.99 1.19 8.56
N ASN A 76 -4.98 0.60 7.88
CA ASN A 76 -5.06 0.61 6.42
C ASN A 76 -5.20 2.04 5.86
N ILE A 77 -6.12 2.83 6.43
CA ILE A 77 -6.38 4.21 6.00
C ILE A 77 -5.12 5.08 6.09
N LEU A 78 -4.32 4.91 7.14
CA LEU A 78 -3.09 5.66 7.32
C LEU A 78 -1.94 5.13 6.45
N THR A 79 -1.80 3.81 6.34
CA THR A 79 -0.65 3.17 5.65
C THR A 79 -0.72 3.31 4.14
N ILE A 80 -1.84 2.91 3.54
CA ILE A 80 -1.90 2.66 2.10
C ILE A 80 -1.67 3.92 1.26
N PRO A 81 -2.23 5.11 1.59
CA PRO A 81 -1.93 6.33 0.85
C PRO A 81 -0.44 6.68 0.85
N ILE A 82 0.26 6.44 1.96
CA ILE A 82 1.70 6.70 2.09
C ILE A 82 2.48 5.74 1.18
N VAL A 83 2.17 4.44 1.23
CA VAL A 83 2.83 3.42 0.41
C VAL A 83 2.63 3.68 -1.09
N ILE A 84 1.39 3.98 -1.51
CA ILE A 84 1.08 4.36 -2.90
C ILE A 84 1.91 5.57 -3.33
N THR A 85 2.00 6.59 -2.48
CA THR A 85 2.78 7.81 -2.78
C THR A 85 4.26 7.50 -2.95
N ILE A 86 4.83 6.67 -2.07
CA ILE A 86 6.24 6.26 -2.15
C ILE A 86 6.52 5.48 -3.43
N SER A 87 5.69 4.51 -3.80
CA SER A 87 5.86 3.75 -5.06
C SER A 87 5.89 4.66 -6.29
N ILE A 88 4.97 5.62 -6.35
CA ILE A 88 4.91 6.60 -7.44
C ILE A 88 6.17 7.45 -7.47
N LEU A 89 6.61 7.97 -6.32
CA LEU A 89 7.77 8.83 -6.22
C LEU A 89 9.03 8.09 -6.68
N ILE A 90 9.24 6.87 -6.21
CA ILE A 90 10.39 6.06 -6.62
C ILE A 90 10.33 5.81 -8.13
N ALA A 91 9.16 5.43 -8.67
CA ALA A 91 9.01 5.17 -10.10
C ALA A 91 9.31 6.40 -10.97
N VAL A 92 8.78 7.57 -10.60
CA VAL A 92 9.02 8.83 -11.34
C VAL A 92 10.48 9.28 -11.26
N LEU A 93 11.07 9.24 -10.07
CA LEU A 93 12.43 9.73 -9.85
C LEU A 93 13.47 8.86 -10.54
N THR A 94 13.27 7.54 -10.53
CA THR A 94 14.20 6.59 -11.15
C THR A 94 14.10 6.64 -12.66
N TYR A 95 12.87 6.65 -13.21
CA TYR A 95 12.65 6.81 -14.64
C TYR A 95 13.18 8.15 -15.16
N GLY A 96 12.92 9.24 -14.43
CA GLY A 96 13.39 10.59 -14.79
C GLY A 96 14.91 10.73 -14.80
N LYS A 97 15.64 9.85 -14.10
CA LYS A 97 17.11 9.76 -14.12
C LYS A 97 17.65 8.79 -15.18
N GLY A 98 16.78 8.17 -15.98
CA GLY A 98 17.17 7.19 -17.00
C GLY A 98 17.48 5.80 -16.45
N PHE A 99 17.16 5.54 -15.18
CA PHE A 99 17.25 4.19 -14.62
C PHE A 99 15.98 3.41 -14.93
N ASP A 100 16.09 2.08 -14.94
CA ASP A 100 14.94 1.17 -14.92
C ASP A 100 14.30 1.20 -13.52
N PRO A 101 13.07 1.73 -13.37
CA PRO A 101 12.39 1.83 -12.09
C PRO A 101 12.13 0.50 -11.38
N ASP A 102 11.99 -0.60 -12.11
CA ASP A 102 11.65 -1.90 -11.53
C ASP A 102 12.76 -2.42 -10.60
N ASN A 103 14.00 -1.99 -10.83
CA ASN A 103 15.16 -2.29 -9.98
C ASN A 103 15.15 -1.55 -8.63
N PHE A 104 14.29 -0.55 -8.47
CA PHE A 104 14.25 0.32 -7.29
C PHE A 104 12.92 0.26 -6.56
N VAL A 105 11.80 0.25 -7.30
CA VAL A 105 10.46 0.32 -6.70
C VAL A 105 10.25 -0.85 -5.75
N ASN A 106 10.33 -2.10 -6.21
CA ASN A 106 10.04 -3.27 -5.38
C ASN A 106 10.91 -3.38 -4.10
N PRO A 107 12.27 -3.30 -4.15
CA PRO A 107 13.08 -3.47 -2.94
C PRO A 107 12.92 -2.34 -1.93
N ILE A 108 12.80 -1.09 -2.40
CA ILE A 108 12.67 0.08 -1.51
C ILE A 108 11.26 0.13 -0.92
N GLU A 109 10.25 -0.09 -1.76
CA GLU A 109 8.85 -0.07 -1.37
C GLU A 109 8.55 -1.13 -0.32
N SER A 110 8.94 -2.39 -0.52
CA SER A 110 8.67 -3.46 0.44
C SER A 110 9.23 -3.15 1.84
N SER A 111 10.47 -2.66 1.91
CA SER A 111 11.12 -2.33 3.19
C SER A 111 10.45 -1.15 3.89
N LEU A 112 10.08 -0.11 3.12
CA LEU A 112 9.39 1.06 3.65
C LEU A 112 7.95 0.71 4.06
N ALA A 113 7.27 -0.13 3.29
CA ALA A 113 5.92 -0.56 3.57
C ALA A 113 5.84 -1.28 4.93
N ASP A 114 6.76 -2.19 5.23
CA ASP A 114 6.78 -2.88 6.53
C ASP A 114 7.02 -1.91 7.70
N MET A 115 7.95 -0.97 7.54
CA MET A 115 8.21 0.07 8.52
C MET A 115 6.98 0.96 8.75
N ILE A 116 6.38 1.46 7.66
CA ILE A 116 5.21 2.36 7.73
C ILE A 116 4.04 1.63 8.35
N THR A 117 3.74 0.40 7.94
CA THR A 117 2.63 -0.38 8.51
C THR A 117 2.82 -0.59 10.00
N SER A 118 4.04 -0.90 10.45
CA SER A 118 4.34 -1.07 11.88
C SER A 118 4.09 0.22 12.67
N LEU A 119 4.55 1.37 12.14
CA LEU A 119 4.34 2.68 12.76
C LEU A 119 2.86 3.08 12.77
N MET A 120 2.15 2.88 11.67
CA MET A 120 0.73 3.23 11.54
C MET A 120 -0.16 2.32 12.38
N LEU A 121 0.23 1.05 12.57
CA LEU A 121 -0.45 0.15 13.49
C LEU A 121 -0.30 0.64 14.93
N LEU A 122 0.92 0.97 15.36
CA LEU A 122 1.16 1.53 16.69
C LEU A 122 0.37 2.82 16.91
N MET A 123 0.39 3.73 15.94
CA MET A 123 -0.37 4.97 15.99
C MET A 123 -1.88 4.71 16.06
N SER A 124 -2.39 3.74 15.30
CA SER A 124 -3.81 3.38 15.32
C SER A 124 -4.26 2.83 16.66
N ILE A 125 -3.41 2.05 17.34
CA ILE A 125 -3.65 1.59 18.71
C ILE A 125 -3.70 2.83 19.63
N GLN A 126 -2.68 3.68 19.63
CA GLN A 126 -2.61 4.86 20.49
C GLN A 126 -3.77 5.84 20.32
N ILE A 127 -4.35 5.94 19.13
CA ILE A 127 -5.51 6.83 18.86
C ILE A 127 -6.82 6.22 19.39
N LEU A 128 -6.94 4.89 19.39
CA LEU A 128 -8.19 4.18 19.66
C LEU A 128 -8.24 3.48 21.03
N THR A 129 -7.14 3.48 21.78
CA THR A 129 -7.01 2.94 23.15
C THR A 129 -6.51 4.01 24.11
#